data_AF-A0A7C4AUS3-F1
#
_entry.id   AF-A0A7C4AUS3-F1
#
_cell.length_a   1.000
_cell.length_b   1.000
_cell.length_c   1.000
_cell.angle_alpha   90.00
_cell.angle_beta   90.00
_cell.angle_gamma   90.00
#
_symmetry.space_group_name_H-M   'P 1'
#
loop_
_entity.id
_entity.type
_entity.pdbx_description
1 polymer ?
#
loop_
_entity_poly.entity_id
_entity_poly.type
_entity_poly.pdbx_seq_one_letter_code
_entity_poly.pdbx_strand_id
1 'polypeptide(L)'
;MKKIRILGLVLILIAPVWAETTLLEILKIYPDARSTALGGTGISAAAGPFSAYWNPALLSEETGKSLGLSYNQYVADVYLSHLGFVLPAKNMTFGLMVSYLGGAGIPQTDIDADGKIVYTNQNFNYYSQALGLAIARKFSIGSLGLEIKYLGENIAGDSLGAIAGSLGGKLAYGDLAVGLALKDVGLLISKAGEENGALPSRLGLGLSFRYLLGRNLYGCWSVDGEYLFTGKIVGHFGQDLVWKNLAFRLGINTKTVNSLGTLSGLSIGAGYNWRRFSLDYAFVPFGDLGNINRFTITYWF
;
A
#
# COMPACT_ATOMS: atom_id res chain seq x y z
N MET A 1 -31.56 24.90 -22.39
CA MET A 1 -30.57 23.90 -22.82
C MET A 1 -29.25 24.17 -22.12
N LYS A 2 -28.91 23.40 -21.06
CA LYS A 2 -27.68 23.59 -20.27
C LYS A 2 -26.52 22.90 -20.99
N LYS A 3 -25.51 23.69 -21.40
CA LYS A 3 -24.28 23.19 -22.01
C LYS A 3 -23.45 22.44 -20.96
N ILE A 4 -23.41 21.11 -21.06
CA ILE A 4 -22.50 20.26 -20.29
C ILE A 4 -21.11 20.44 -20.90
N ARG A 5 -20.22 21.17 -20.21
CA ARG A 5 -18.80 21.23 -20.56
C ARG A 5 -18.16 19.95 -20.04
N ILE A 6 -17.90 19.00 -20.94
CA ILE A 6 -17.12 17.81 -20.65
C ILE A 6 -15.67 18.26 -20.44
N LEU A 7 -15.19 18.15 -19.20
CA LEU A 7 -13.80 18.37 -18.85
C LEU A 7 -12.99 17.22 -19.47
N GLY A 8 -12.13 17.54 -20.43
CA GLY A 8 -11.27 16.56 -21.09
C GLY A 8 -10.34 15.90 -20.08
N LEU A 9 -10.48 14.58 -19.92
CA LEU A 9 -9.46 13.73 -19.32
C LEU A 9 -8.26 13.74 -20.28
N VAL A 10 -7.19 14.44 -19.90
CA VAL A 10 -5.89 14.26 -20.54
C VAL A 10 -5.38 12.89 -20.09
N LEU A 11 -5.64 11.88 -20.92
CA LEU A 11 -5.03 10.57 -20.79
C LEU A 11 -3.57 10.72 -21.26
N ILE A 12 -2.63 10.91 -20.34
CA ILE A 12 -1.21 10.79 -20.68
C ILE A 12 -0.97 9.30 -20.93
N LEU A 13 -0.83 8.93 -22.21
CA LEU A 13 -0.33 7.63 -22.64
C LEU A 13 1.13 7.51 -22.18
N ILE A 14 1.34 7.04 -20.96
CA ILE A 14 2.65 6.56 -20.53
C ILE A 14 2.76 5.15 -21.06
N ALA A 15 3.60 4.96 -22.10
CA ALA A 15 3.91 3.63 -22.58
C ALA A 15 4.54 2.83 -21.42
N PRO A 16 3.98 1.66 -21.04
CA PRO A 16 4.61 0.83 -20.04
C PRO A 16 5.98 0.39 -20.57
N VAL A 17 7.05 0.79 -19.88
CA VAL A 17 8.35 0.15 -20.06
C VAL A 17 8.22 -1.22 -19.41
N TRP A 18 8.17 -2.25 -20.25
CA TRP A 18 8.17 -3.63 -19.79
C TRP A 18 9.56 -3.94 -19.26
N ALA A 19 9.69 -4.01 -17.93
CA ALA A 19 10.91 -4.43 -17.28
C ALA A 19 10.70 -5.80 -16.65
N GLU A 20 11.70 -6.67 -16.78
CA GLU A 20 11.70 -7.99 -16.14
C GLU A 20 11.90 -7.87 -14.62
N THR A 21 12.62 -6.83 -14.18
CA THR A 21 12.93 -6.53 -12.78
C THR A 21 12.37 -5.17 -12.35
N THR A 22 12.01 -5.08 -11.07
CA THR A 22 11.54 -3.84 -10.45
C THR A 22 12.41 -3.46 -9.28
N LEU A 23 12.68 -2.17 -9.10
CA LEU A 23 13.43 -1.60 -7.98
C LEU A 23 12.49 -1.05 -6.90
N LEU A 24 13.04 -0.59 -5.76
CA LEU A 24 12.31 0.06 -4.68
C LEU A 24 11.16 -0.79 -4.11
N GLU A 25 11.53 -1.88 -3.43
CA GLU A 25 10.57 -2.83 -2.83
C GLU A 25 9.59 -2.18 -1.85
N ILE A 26 9.96 -1.04 -1.24
CA ILE A 26 9.08 -0.27 -0.35
C ILE A 26 7.74 0.11 -1.00
N LEU A 27 7.67 0.24 -2.33
CA LEU A 27 6.44 0.52 -3.06
C LEU A 27 5.46 -0.66 -3.09
N LYS A 28 5.97 -1.90 -2.94
CA LYS A 28 5.15 -3.12 -3.02
C LYS A 28 4.56 -3.55 -1.68
N ILE A 29 4.98 -2.92 -0.59
CA ILE A 29 4.57 -3.34 0.76
C ILE A 29 3.37 -2.54 1.21
N TYR A 30 2.32 -3.25 1.62
CA TYR A 30 1.09 -2.62 2.06
C TYR A 30 1.30 -1.85 3.37
N PRO A 31 0.75 -0.63 3.49
CA PRO A 31 1.07 0.25 4.60
C PRO A 31 0.30 -0.07 5.87
N ASP A 32 -0.85 -0.74 5.79
CA ASP A 32 -1.76 -0.91 6.93
C ASP A 32 -2.21 -2.37 7.15
N ALA A 33 -2.47 -2.71 8.41
CA ALA A 33 -2.89 -4.03 8.83
C ALA A 33 -4.26 -4.39 8.26
N ARG A 34 -5.23 -3.45 8.24
CA ARG A 34 -6.59 -3.72 7.75
C ARG A 34 -6.60 -4.25 6.32
N SER A 35 -5.95 -3.54 5.40
CA SER A 35 -5.87 -3.92 3.98
C SER A 35 -5.03 -5.17 3.77
N THR A 36 -4.00 -5.39 4.61
CA THR A 36 -3.23 -6.63 4.60
C THR A 36 -4.10 -7.84 4.99
N ALA A 37 -4.91 -7.73 6.04
CA ALA A 37 -5.83 -8.77 6.48
C ALA A 37 -6.94 -9.08 5.47
N LEU A 38 -7.22 -8.13 4.57
CA LEU A 38 -8.15 -8.28 3.45
C LEU A 38 -7.44 -8.77 2.17
N GLY A 39 -6.26 -9.38 2.30
CA GLY A 39 -5.54 -9.97 1.18
C GLY A 39 -4.94 -8.94 0.23
N GLY A 40 -4.90 -7.67 0.60
CA GLY A 40 -4.45 -6.57 -0.25
C GLY A 40 -5.57 -5.94 -1.08
N THR A 41 -6.85 -6.15 -0.76
CA THR A 41 -7.92 -5.36 -1.36
C THR A 41 -7.95 -3.96 -0.76
N GLY A 42 -7.88 -2.94 -1.60
CA GLY A 42 -7.91 -1.55 -1.18
C GLY A 42 -8.31 -0.56 -2.27
N ILE A 43 -8.36 -0.96 -3.55
CA ILE A 43 -8.55 -0.04 -4.68
C ILE A 43 -9.93 0.64 -4.64
N SER A 44 -10.95 -0.05 -4.15
CA SER A 44 -12.32 0.49 -4.04
C SER A 44 -12.77 0.79 -2.59
N ALA A 45 -12.11 0.19 -1.59
CA ALA A 45 -12.63 0.12 -0.22
C ALA A 45 -11.63 0.47 0.90
N ALA A 46 -10.36 0.78 0.58
CA ALA A 46 -9.42 1.24 1.59
C ALA A 46 -9.94 2.50 2.30
N ALA A 47 -9.61 2.65 3.57
CA ALA A 47 -10.00 3.78 4.38
C ALA A 47 -8.89 4.16 5.36
N GLY A 48 -9.02 5.33 5.95
CA GLY A 48 -8.08 5.89 6.90
C GLY A 48 -6.85 6.51 6.24
N PRO A 49 -5.81 6.80 7.06
CA PRO A 49 -4.66 7.60 6.65
C PRO A 49 -3.81 7.03 5.52
N PHE A 50 -3.91 5.73 5.29
CA PHE A 50 -3.11 5.01 4.31
C PHE A 50 -3.87 4.73 2.99
N SER A 51 -5.12 5.18 2.87
CA SER A 51 -5.97 4.90 1.70
C SER A 51 -5.37 5.37 0.37
N ALA A 52 -4.59 6.45 0.36
CA ALA A 52 -3.93 6.97 -0.84
C ALA A 52 -2.92 5.98 -1.47
N TYR A 53 -2.31 5.13 -0.65
CA TYR A 53 -1.43 4.07 -1.13
C TYR A 53 -2.14 3.13 -2.09
N TRP A 54 -3.44 2.86 -1.87
CA TRP A 54 -4.24 1.98 -2.71
C TRP A 54 -4.88 2.72 -3.88
N ASN A 55 -5.55 3.81 -3.57
CA ASN A 55 -6.22 4.66 -4.55
C ASN A 55 -6.33 6.07 -3.95
N PRO A 56 -5.59 7.07 -4.48
CA PRO A 56 -5.64 8.44 -3.98
C PRO A 56 -7.04 9.04 -3.88
N ALA A 57 -8.01 8.62 -4.70
CA ALA A 57 -9.38 9.12 -4.64
C ALA A 57 -10.10 8.78 -3.31
N LEU A 58 -9.70 7.70 -2.65
CA LEU A 58 -10.33 7.23 -1.41
C LEU A 58 -10.07 8.15 -0.22
N LEU A 59 -9.02 8.99 -0.27
CA LEU A 59 -8.79 10.02 0.74
C LEU A 59 -10.00 10.94 0.90
N SER A 60 -10.73 11.21 -0.18
CA SER A 60 -11.90 12.11 -0.14
C SER A 60 -13.12 11.53 0.61
N GLU A 61 -13.04 10.28 1.07
CA GLU A 61 -14.04 9.68 1.95
C GLU A 61 -13.78 9.97 3.43
N GLU A 62 -12.57 10.42 3.79
CA GLU A 62 -12.24 10.80 5.16
C GLU A 62 -12.92 12.12 5.51
N THR A 63 -13.72 12.10 6.58
CA THR A 63 -14.54 13.24 7.01
C THR A 63 -13.90 14.07 8.12
N GLY A 64 -12.85 13.56 8.77
CA GLY A 64 -12.13 14.22 9.85
C GLY A 64 -10.62 14.13 9.69
N LYS A 65 -9.87 14.89 10.49
CA LYS A 65 -8.41 14.78 10.48
C LYS A 65 -8.02 13.46 11.15
N SER A 66 -6.99 12.82 10.62
CA SER A 66 -6.52 11.56 11.19
C SER A 66 -5.02 11.40 11.08
N LEU A 67 -4.43 10.76 12.08
CA LEU A 67 -3.06 10.31 12.10
C LEU A 67 -3.05 8.78 12.20
N GLY A 68 -2.25 8.11 11.39
CA GLY A 68 -2.06 6.67 11.38
C GLY A 68 -0.60 6.32 11.60
N LEU A 69 -0.36 5.30 12.41
CA LEU A 69 0.95 4.69 12.58
C LEU A 69 0.82 3.20 12.30
N SER A 70 1.71 2.68 11.47
CA SER A 70 1.77 1.26 11.16
C SER A 70 3.18 0.75 11.38
N TYR A 71 3.29 -0.43 11.98
CA TYR A 71 4.56 -1.09 12.25
C TYR A 71 4.46 -2.57 11.90
N ASN A 72 5.46 -3.05 11.17
CA ASN A 72 5.53 -4.40 10.67
C ASN A 72 6.95 -4.92 10.92
N GLN A 73 7.06 -6.01 11.68
CA GLN A 73 8.31 -6.74 11.80
C GLN A 73 8.32 -7.86 10.75
N TYR A 74 9.36 -7.84 9.94
CA TYR A 74 9.64 -8.84 8.93
C TYR A 74 10.73 -9.80 9.42
N VAL A 75 11.03 -10.78 8.59
CA VAL A 75 12.12 -11.73 8.79
C VAL A 75 13.48 -11.03 8.75
N ALA A 76 14.49 -11.64 9.36
CA ALA A 76 15.87 -11.13 9.39
C ALA A 76 16.01 -9.71 9.98
N ASP A 77 15.24 -9.39 11.03
CA ASP A 77 15.26 -8.11 11.73
C ASP A 77 15.01 -6.87 10.84
N VAL A 78 14.40 -7.09 9.69
CA VAL A 78 13.85 -6.03 8.84
C VAL A 78 12.58 -5.51 9.52
N TYR A 79 12.45 -4.20 9.65
CA TYR A 79 11.22 -3.56 10.09
C TYR A 79 10.78 -2.52 9.06
N LEU A 80 9.46 -2.36 8.98
CA LEU A 80 8.81 -1.38 8.13
C LEU A 80 7.81 -0.58 8.95
N SER A 81 7.91 0.74 8.82
CA SER A 81 7.02 1.67 9.51
C SER A 81 6.42 2.67 8.55
N HIS A 82 5.17 3.05 8.82
CA HIS A 82 4.46 4.09 8.08
C HIS A 82 3.83 5.09 9.04
N LEU A 83 3.91 6.36 8.68
CA LEU A 83 3.14 7.45 9.28
C LEU A 83 2.24 8.05 8.20
N GLY A 84 0.94 8.02 8.42
CA GLY A 84 -0.06 8.58 7.53
C GLY A 84 -0.78 9.75 8.20
N PHE A 85 -1.02 10.83 7.47
CA PHE A 85 -1.78 11.98 7.95
C PHE A 85 -2.80 12.42 6.91
N VAL A 86 -4.02 12.74 7.36
CA VAL A 86 -5.11 13.22 6.51
C VAL A 86 -5.67 14.51 7.04
N LEU A 87 -5.86 15.46 6.12
CA LEU A 87 -6.42 16.77 6.38
C LEU A 87 -7.55 17.04 5.37
N PRO A 88 -8.82 16.79 5.75
CA PRO A 88 -9.95 17.24 4.96
C PRO A 88 -10.04 18.77 4.97
N ALA A 89 -10.24 19.34 3.79
CA ALA A 89 -10.57 20.73 3.55
C ALA A 89 -11.86 20.79 2.71
N LYS A 90 -12.52 21.96 2.67
CA LYS A 90 -13.89 22.16 2.14
C LYS A 90 -14.30 21.22 0.99
N ASN A 91 -13.55 21.21 -0.12
CA ASN A 91 -13.84 20.39 -1.29
C ASN A 91 -12.68 19.46 -1.68
N MET A 92 -11.65 19.35 -0.84
CA MET A 92 -10.42 18.62 -1.16
C MET A 92 -9.89 17.97 0.11
N THR A 93 -9.29 16.80 0.00
CA THR A 93 -8.62 16.16 1.13
C THR A 93 -7.16 16.00 0.79
N PHE A 94 -6.29 16.41 1.71
CA PHE A 94 -4.85 16.28 1.58
C PHE A 94 -4.38 15.08 2.40
N GLY A 95 -3.44 14.32 1.86
CA GLY A 95 -2.79 13.21 2.52
C GLY A 95 -1.28 13.40 2.52
N LEU A 96 -0.64 12.97 3.59
CA LEU A 96 0.81 12.84 3.69
C LEU A 96 1.12 11.42 4.19
N MET A 97 2.10 10.77 3.58
CA MET A 97 2.57 9.46 4.02
C MET A 97 4.10 9.42 4.04
N VAL A 98 4.67 9.01 5.17
CA VAL A 98 6.10 8.72 5.30
C VAL A 98 6.25 7.23 5.52
N SER A 99 7.15 6.59 4.77
CA SER A 99 7.46 5.17 4.92
C SER A 99 8.95 5.01 5.14
N TYR A 100 9.33 4.10 6.03
CA TYR A 100 10.72 3.74 6.29
C TYR A 100 10.84 2.23 6.44
N LEU A 101 11.71 1.63 5.65
CA LEU A 101 12.14 0.25 5.71
C LEU A 101 13.63 0.21 6.05
N GLY A 102 14.01 -0.62 6.99
CA GLY A 102 15.41 -0.85 7.36
C GLY A 102 15.53 -2.05 8.28
N GLY A 103 16.70 -2.29 8.84
CA GLY A 103 16.88 -3.33 9.85
C GLY A 103 18.22 -3.22 10.56
N ALA A 104 18.49 -4.21 11.42
CA ALA A 104 19.82 -4.37 11.98
C ALA A 104 20.79 -4.66 10.83
N GLY A 105 21.73 -3.76 10.58
CA GLY A 105 22.68 -3.90 9.46
C GLY A 105 23.36 -5.27 9.44
N ILE A 106 23.74 -5.73 8.26
CA ILE A 106 24.29 -7.08 8.06
C ILE A 106 25.78 -7.06 8.43
N PRO A 107 26.26 -7.89 9.38
CA PRO A 107 27.68 -7.95 9.72
C PRO A 107 28.54 -8.25 8.50
N GLN A 108 29.55 -7.41 8.27
CA GLN A 108 30.48 -7.61 7.17
C GLN A 108 31.52 -8.66 7.57
N THR A 109 31.76 -9.59 6.65
CA THR A 109 32.78 -10.64 6.78
C THR A 109 33.87 -10.46 5.74
N ASP A 110 35.09 -10.82 6.09
CA ASP A 110 36.25 -10.89 5.20
C ASP A 110 36.94 -12.26 5.34
N ILE A 111 37.92 -12.53 4.49
CA ILE A 111 38.74 -13.75 4.53
C ILE A 111 40.12 -13.37 5.05
N ASP A 112 40.53 -13.99 6.16
CA ASP A 112 41.88 -13.79 6.69
C ASP A 112 42.97 -14.48 5.85
N ALA A 113 44.23 -14.27 6.22
CA ALA A 113 45.38 -14.85 5.51
C ALA A 113 45.40 -16.40 5.53
N ASP A 114 44.68 -17.03 6.46
CA ASP A 114 44.54 -18.49 6.58
C ASP A 114 43.28 -19.02 5.86
N GLY A 115 42.55 -18.16 5.15
CA GLY A 115 41.34 -18.52 4.41
C GLY A 115 40.08 -18.64 5.27
N LYS A 116 40.08 -18.15 6.51
CA LYS A 116 38.92 -18.22 7.42
C LYS A 116 38.08 -16.95 7.35
N ILE A 117 36.78 -17.13 7.52
CA ILE A 117 35.82 -16.03 7.62
C ILE A 117 36.03 -15.30 8.95
N VAL A 118 36.31 -14.00 8.88
CA VAL A 118 36.45 -13.10 10.04
C VAL A 118 35.45 -11.95 9.92
N TYR A 119 34.93 -11.47 11.05
CA TYR A 119 34.03 -10.30 11.07
C TYR A 119 34.86 -9.01 11.12
N THR A 120 34.53 -8.03 10.29
CA THR A 120 35.28 -6.77 10.19
C THR A 120 34.88 -5.73 11.25
N ASN A 121 33.94 -6.06 12.14
CA ASN A 121 33.25 -5.14 13.05
C ASN A 121 32.53 -3.97 12.34
N GLN A 122 32.31 -4.07 11.04
CA GLN A 122 31.49 -3.15 10.25
C GLN A 122 30.17 -3.85 9.86
N ASN A 123 29.13 -3.06 9.61
CA ASN A 123 27.85 -3.55 9.13
C ASN A 123 27.51 -2.92 7.78
N PHE A 124 27.00 -3.75 6.86
CA PHE A 124 26.28 -3.26 5.68
C PHE A 124 24.91 -2.76 6.12
N ASN A 125 24.75 -1.44 6.09
CA ASN A 125 23.46 -0.82 6.33
C ASN A 125 22.62 -0.87 5.06
N TYR A 126 21.31 -1.05 5.24
CA TYR A 126 20.34 -0.90 4.17
C TYR A 126 19.13 -0.15 4.71
N TYR A 127 18.59 0.76 3.89
CA TYR A 127 17.32 1.41 4.18
C TYR A 127 16.64 1.84 2.89
N SER A 128 15.32 1.91 2.94
CA SER A 128 14.47 2.47 1.88
C SER A 128 13.45 3.40 2.52
N GLN A 129 13.20 4.54 1.91
CA GLN A 129 12.30 5.56 2.44
C GLN A 129 11.45 6.16 1.33
N ALA A 130 10.22 6.53 1.68
CA ALA A 130 9.32 7.20 0.77
C ALA A 130 8.53 8.32 1.47
N LEU A 131 8.45 9.48 0.81
CA LEU A 131 7.58 10.59 1.19
C LEU A 131 6.52 10.77 0.11
N GLY A 132 5.26 10.55 0.46
CA GLY A 132 4.10 10.72 -0.40
C GLY A 132 3.25 11.91 -0.01
N LEU A 133 2.83 12.69 -0.99
CA LEU A 133 1.82 13.74 -0.86
C LEU A 133 0.66 13.42 -1.79
N ALA A 134 -0.56 13.49 -1.27
CA ALA A 134 -1.75 13.17 -2.02
C ALA A 134 -2.83 14.23 -1.87
N ILE A 135 -3.64 14.36 -2.90
CA ILE A 135 -4.81 15.24 -2.92
C ILE A 135 -5.98 14.52 -3.59
N ALA A 136 -7.16 14.64 -3.00
CA ALA A 136 -8.37 14.03 -3.51
C ALA A 136 -9.53 15.00 -3.49
N ARG A 137 -10.45 14.85 -4.44
CA ARG A 137 -11.66 15.65 -4.53
C ARG A 137 -12.87 14.75 -4.78
N LYS A 138 -13.91 14.98 -3.99
CA LYS A 138 -15.22 14.35 -4.14
C LYS A 138 -16.11 15.19 -5.07
N PHE A 139 -16.81 14.51 -5.94
CA PHE A 139 -17.83 15.03 -6.86
C PHE A 139 -19.16 14.30 -6.60
N SER A 140 -20.22 14.64 -7.33
CA SER A 140 -21.57 14.12 -7.06
C SER A 140 -21.71 12.61 -7.17
N ILE A 141 -20.95 11.94 -8.05
CA ILE A 141 -21.08 10.51 -8.33
C ILE A 141 -19.79 9.70 -8.07
N GLY A 142 -18.77 10.36 -7.52
CA GLY A 142 -17.46 9.73 -7.35
C GLY A 142 -16.38 10.69 -6.89
N SER A 143 -15.14 10.22 -6.89
CA SER A 143 -13.97 10.99 -6.50
C SER A 143 -12.79 10.72 -7.43
N LEU A 144 -11.91 11.71 -7.47
CA LEU A 144 -10.61 11.61 -8.14
C LEU A 144 -9.51 11.96 -7.14
N GLY A 145 -8.33 11.39 -7.32
CA GLY A 145 -7.16 11.74 -6.54
C GLY A 145 -5.85 11.60 -7.32
N LEU A 146 -4.84 12.29 -6.82
CA LEU A 146 -3.47 12.30 -7.30
C LEU A 146 -2.54 12.12 -6.11
N GLU A 147 -1.46 11.37 -6.29
CA GLU A 147 -0.37 11.23 -5.33
C GLU A 147 0.97 11.40 -6.05
N ILE A 148 1.93 12.03 -5.39
CA ILE A 148 3.33 12.10 -5.81
C ILE A 148 4.19 11.59 -4.65
N LYS A 149 5.19 10.75 -4.97
CA LYS A 149 6.15 10.19 -4.03
C LYS A 149 7.57 10.54 -4.43
N TYR A 150 8.38 10.89 -3.44
CA TYR A 150 9.83 10.88 -3.51
C TYR A 150 10.35 9.65 -2.79
N LEU A 151 11.27 8.91 -3.42
CA LEU A 151 11.83 7.67 -2.92
C LEU A 151 13.35 7.77 -2.85
N GLY A 152 13.91 7.20 -1.79
CA GLY A 152 15.35 7.04 -1.62
C GLY A 152 15.66 5.68 -1.00
N GLU A 153 16.69 5.03 -1.51
CA GLU A 153 17.16 3.74 -1.03
C GLU A 153 18.68 3.77 -0.98
N ASN A 154 19.23 3.15 0.05
CA ASN A 154 20.66 2.90 0.16
C ASN A 154 20.86 1.44 0.55
N ILE A 155 21.72 0.74 -0.20
CA ILE A 155 22.12 -0.62 0.10
C ILE A 155 23.64 -0.65 0.03
N ALA A 156 24.30 -0.88 1.17
CA ALA A 156 25.75 -1.00 1.25
C ALA A 156 26.53 0.18 0.64
N GLY A 157 25.98 1.41 0.70
CA GLY A 157 26.60 2.61 0.15
C GLY A 157 26.09 3.00 -1.24
N ASP A 158 25.50 2.08 -1.99
CA ASP A 158 24.89 2.37 -3.28
C ASP A 158 23.53 3.04 -3.10
N SER A 159 23.36 4.22 -3.70
CA SER A 159 22.15 5.03 -3.57
C SER A 159 21.28 4.99 -4.81
N LEU A 160 19.98 4.78 -4.60
CA LEU A 160 18.94 4.87 -5.62
C LEU A 160 17.90 5.90 -5.20
N GLY A 161 17.44 6.71 -6.14
CA GLY A 161 16.41 7.72 -5.91
C GLY A 161 15.39 7.74 -7.05
N ALA A 162 14.12 7.94 -6.71
CA ALA A 162 13.06 7.99 -7.71
C ALA A 162 11.96 8.99 -7.35
N ILE A 163 11.22 9.41 -8.38
CA ILE A 163 9.95 10.14 -8.23
C ILE A 163 8.87 9.32 -8.92
N ALA A 164 7.74 9.12 -8.24
CA ALA A 164 6.62 8.36 -8.75
C ALA A 164 5.29 9.11 -8.55
N GLY A 165 4.36 8.95 -9.49
CA GLY A 165 3.02 9.50 -9.44
C GLY A 165 1.97 8.40 -9.45
N SER A 166 0.82 8.67 -8.83
CA SER A 166 -0.34 7.79 -8.87
C SER A 166 -1.62 8.58 -9.11
N LEU A 167 -2.53 8.02 -9.91
CA LEU A 167 -3.86 8.56 -10.17
C LEU A 167 -4.91 7.58 -9.68
N GLY A 168 -5.98 8.13 -9.12
CA GLY A 168 -7.05 7.36 -8.52
C GLY A 168 -8.43 7.88 -8.94
N GLY A 169 -9.36 6.96 -9.16
CA GLY A 169 -10.77 7.24 -9.35
C GLY A 169 -11.63 6.27 -8.57
N LYS A 170 -12.78 6.75 -8.08
CA LYS A 170 -13.79 5.93 -7.42
C LYS A 170 -15.18 6.37 -7.86
N LEU A 171 -16.04 5.42 -8.19
CA LEU A 171 -17.47 5.62 -8.39
C LEU A 171 -18.22 4.82 -7.33
N ALA A 172 -19.29 5.37 -6.77
CA ALA A 172 -20.11 4.68 -5.78
C ALA A 172 -21.60 4.90 -6.08
N TYR A 173 -22.37 3.82 -6.01
CA TYR A 173 -23.82 3.83 -6.20
C TYR A 173 -24.48 2.91 -5.18
N GLY A 174 -25.14 3.51 -4.18
CA GLY A 174 -25.64 2.77 -3.02
C GLY A 174 -24.49 2.08 -2.29
N ASP A 175 -24.61 0.77 -2.12
CA ASP A 175 -23.62 -0.06 -1.41
C ASP A 175 -22.51 -0.63 -2.31
N LEU A 176 -22.59 -0.40 -3.63
CA LEU A 176 -21.58 -0.81 -4.60
C LEU A 176 -20.58 0.32 -4.85
N ALA A 177 -19.29 0.00 -4.86
CA ALA A 177 -18.24 0.90 -5.29
C ALA A 177 -17.29 0.24 -6.29
N VAL A 178 -16.84 1.03 -7.26
CA VAL A 178 -15.82 0.67 -8.25
C VAL A 178 -14.65 1.62 -8.09
N GLY A 179 -13.44 1.10 -8.04
CA GLY A 179 -12.20 1.87 -7.98
C GLY A 179 -11.30 1.57 -9.17
N LEU A 180 -10.61 2.57 -9.67
CA LEU A 180 -9.55 2.45 -10.67
C LEU A 180 -8.33 3.20 -10.16
N ALA A 181 -7.15 2.60 -10.22
CA ALA A 181 -5.92 3.22 -9.80
C ALA A 181 -4.77 2.93 -10.77
N LEU A 182 -4.06 3.96 -11.21
CA LEU A 182 -2.76 3.85 -11.84
C LEU A 182 -1.72 4.23 -10.80
N LYS A 183 -0.84 3.31 -10.44
CA LYS A 183 0.04 3.42 -9.28
C LYS A 183 1.50 3.45 -9.67
N ASP A 184 2.24 4.30 -8.97
CA ASP A 184 3.70 4.33 -8.90
C ASP A 184 4.38 4.40 -10.28
N VAL A 185 3.82 5.20 -11.19
CA VAL A 185 4.41 5.49 -12.50
C VAL A 185 5.41 6.62 -12.35
N GLY A 186 6.64 6.41 -12.77
CA GLY A 186 7.70 7.38 -12.49
C GLY A 186 9.03 7.03 -13.11
N LEU A 187 10.05 7.75 -12.66
CA LEU A 187 11.41 7.69 -13.20
C LEU A 187 12.42 7.63 -12.06
N LEU A 188 13.53 6.93 -12.32
CA LEU A 188 14.72 7.00 -11.47
C LEU A 188 15.40 8.36 -11.69
N ILE A 189 15.76 9.03 -10.61
CA ILE A 189 16.45 10.33 -10.63
C ILE A 189 17.92 10.22 -10.18
N SER A 190 18.26 9.15 -9.47
CA SER A 190 19.64 8.79 -9.13
C SER A 190 19.77 7.27 -9.05
N LYS A 191 20.92 6.76 -9.48
CA LYS A 191 21.22 5.33 -9.50
C LYS A 191 22.72 5.16 -9.36
N ALA A 192 23.15 4.37 -8.39
CA ALA A 192 24.53 3.91 -8.29
C ALA A 192 24.70 2.68 -9.20
N GLY A 193 25.79 2.65 -9.98
CA GLY A 193 26.11 1.52 -10.86
C GLY A 193 25.14 1.28 -12.02
N GLU A 194 25.05 0.02 -12.45
CA GLU A 194 24.28 -0.41 -13.65
C GLU A 194 22.91 -1.04 -13.35
N GLU A 195 22.37 -0.97 -12.13
CA GLU A 195 21.02 -1.48 -11.74
C GLU A 195 19.87 -1.23 -12.74
N ASN A 196 19.58 -2.18 -13.63
CA ASN A 196 18.50 -2.03 -14.61
C ASN A 196 17.20 -2.55 -14.00
N GLY A 197 16.18 -1.70 -13.96
CA GLY A 197 14.85 -2.05 -13.48
C GLY A 197 13.88 -0.87 -13.55
N ALA A 198 12.58 -1.17 -13.60
CA ALA A 198 11.54 -0.14 -13.56
C ALA A 198 10.98 0.02 -12.15
N LEU A 199 10.21 1.08 -11.92
CA LEU A 199 9.34 1.14 -10.75
C LEU A 199 8.26 0.05 -10.86
N PRO A 200 7.75 -0.47 -9.73
CA PRO A 200 6.70 -1.49 -9.71
C PRO A 200 5.33 -0.88 -10.03
N SER A 201 5.21 -0.22 -11.18
CA SER A 201 4.01 0.43 -11.65
C SER A 201 2.92 -0.59 -11.96
N ARG A 202 1.67 -0.23 -11.65
CA ARG A 202 0.53 -1.12 -11.80
C ARG A 202 -0.75 -0.37 -12.12
N LEU A 203 -1.62 -1.03 -12.89
CA LEU A 203 -3.00 -0.60 -13.12
C LEU A 203 -3.92 -1.54 -12.36
N GLY A 204 -4.77 -0.99 -11.51
CA GLY A 204 -5.67 -1.76 -10.66
C GLY A 204 -7.13 -1.38 -10.84
N LEU A 205 -8.00 -2.37 -10.83
CA LEU A 205 -9.46 -2.26 -10.83
C LEU A 205 -10.00 -2.96 -9.59
N GLY A 206 -10.86 -2.29 -8.83
CA GLY A 206 -11.44 -2.83 -7.61
C GLY A 206 -12.96 -2.72 -7.58
N LEU A 207 -13.62 -3.70 -6.99
CA LEU A 207 -15.05 -3.72 -6.72
C LEU A 207 -15.26 -3.98 -5.24
N SER A 208 -16.19 -3.26 -4.62
CA SER A 208 -16.63 -3.55 -3.26
C SER A 208 -18.13 -3.43 -3.10
N PHE A 209 -18.69 -4.31 -2.29
CA PHE A 209 -20.11 -4.36 -2.01
C PHE A 209 -20.33 -4.44 -0.50
N ARG A 210 -21.00 -3.43 0.05
CA ARG A 210 -21.38 -3.37 1.47
C ARG A 210 -22.75 -4.00 1.66
N TYR A 211 -22.95 -4.67 2.78
CA TYR A 211 -24.23 -5.29 3.10
C TYR A 211 -24.48 -5.27 4.60
N LEU A 212 -25.76 -5.18 4.98
CA LEU A 212 -26.19 -5.12 6.36
C LEU A 212 -26.77 -6.48 6.78
N LEU A 213 -26.26 -7.06 7.86
CA LEU A 213 -26.71 -8.33 8.43
C LEU A 213 -27.56 -8.13 9.70
N GLY A 214 -27.57 -6.92 10.25
CA GLY A 214 -28.36 -6.57 11.44
C GLY A 214 -28.05 -5.16 11.94
N ARG A 215 -28.71 -4.75 13.03
CA ARG A 215 -28.68 -3.37 13.56
C ARG A 215 -27.27 -2.82 13.84
N ASN A 216 -26.28 -3.67 14.10
CA ASN A 216 -24.89 -3.29 14.35
C ASN A 216 -23.90 -4.27 13.69
N LEU A 217 -24.33 -4.99 12.65
CA LEU A 217 -23.50 -5.97 11.95
C LEU A 217 -23.58 -5.67 10.46
N TYR A 218 -22.46 -5.28 9.88
CA TYR A 218 -22.34 -5.08 8.45
C TYR A 218 -21.10 -5.80 7.92
N GLY A 219 -21.14 -6.14 6.64
CA GLY A 219 -20.01 -6.72 5.94
C GLY A 219 -19.67 -5.93 4.69
N CYS A 220 -18.46 -6.15 4.18
CA CYS A 220 -18.02 -5.64 2.90
C CYS A 220 -17.22 -6.73 2.18
N TRP A 221 -17.67 -7.12 0.99
CA TRP A 221 -16.87 -7.91 0.06
C TRP A 221 -16.02 -6.97 -0.77
N SER A 222 -14.81 -7.38 -1.09
CA SER A 222 -13.91 -6.62 -1.96
C SER A 222 -13.14 -7.57 -2.87
N VAL A 223 -13.03 -7.18 -4.14
CA VAL A 223 -12.29 -7.92 -5.16
C VAL A 223 -11.49 -6.92 -5.97
N ASP A 224 -10.17 -7.12 -6.01
CA ASP A 224 -9.26 -6.26 -6.74
C ASP A 224 -8.47 -7.10 -7.75
N GLY A 225 -8.33 -6.59 -8.97
CA GLY A 225 -7.46 -7.13 -10.00
C GLY A 225 -6.40 -6.10 -10.39
N GLU A 226 -5.15 -6.51 -10.40
CA GLU A 226 -4.01 -5.65 -10.71
C GLU A 226 -3.21 -6.20 -11.88
N TYR A 227 -2.97 -5.36 -12.87
CA TYR A 227 -2.03 -5.58 -13.94
C TYR A 227 -0.70 -4.89 -13.60
N LEU A 228 0.32 -5.68 -13.27
CA LEU A 228 1.68 -5.20 -13.03
C LEU A 228 2.35 -4.94 -14.38
N PHE A 229 3.05 -3.82 -14.52
CA PHE A 229 3.69 -3.46 -15.80
C PHE A 229 4.88 -4.37 -16.16
N THR A 230 5.25 -5.29 -15.27
CA THR A 230 6.10 -6.45 -15.55
C THR A 230 5.36 -7.58 -16.32
N GLY A 231 4.10 -7.38 -16.70
CA GLY A 231 3.27 -8.35 -17.43
C GLY A 231 2.53 -9.39 -16.58
N LYS A 232 2.50 -9.24 -15.25
CA LYS A 232 1.82 -10.17 -14.33
C LYS A 232 0.45 -9.65 -13.94
N ILE A 233 -0.53 -10.56 -13.82
CA ILE A 233 -1.86 -10.25 -13.27
C ILE A 233 -1.95 -10.82 -11.86
N VAL A 234 -2.44 -10.01 -10.94
CA VAL A 234 -2.67 -10.39 -9.54
C VAL A 234 -4.14 -10.15 -9.20
N GLY A 235 -4.69 -11.03 -8.37
CA GLY A 235 -6.04 -10.93 -7.84
C GLY A 235 -6.04 -10.93 -6.32
N HIS A 236 -6.97 -10.18 -5.75
CA HIS A 236 -7.18 -10.10 -4.32
C HIS A 236 -8.67 -10.26 -4.01
N PHE A 237 -8.97 -10.98 -2.94
CA PHE A 237 -10.32 -11.09 -2.40
C PHE A 237 -10.28 -10.78 -0.91
N GLY A 238 -11.23 -10.00 -0.42
CA GLY A 238 -11.30 -9.56 0.96
C GLY A 238 -12.73 -9.57 1.48
N GLN A 239 -12.89 -10.03 2.73
CA GLN A 239 -14.12 -9.96 3.50
C GLN A 239 -13.85 -9.19 4.80
N ASP A 240 -14.49 -8.03 4.96
CA ASP A 240 -14.48 -7.23 6.19
C ASP A 240 -15.84 -7.39 6.88
N LEU A 241 -15.89 -7.93 8.09
CA LEU A 241 -17.11 -8.10 8.88
C LEU A 241 -16.99 -7.28 10.16
N VAL A 242 -17.87 -6.29 10.34
CA VAL A 242 -17.81 -5.37 11.46
C VAL A 242 -19.04 -5.54 12.34
N TRP A 243 -18.81 -5.89 13.61
CA TRP A 243 -19.81 -6.03 14.64
C TRP A 243 -19.59 -5.02 15.76
N LYS A 244 -20.45 -4.00 15.84
CA LYS A 244 -20.30 -2.85 16.74
C LYS A 244 -18.93 -2.19 16.55
N ASN A 245 -18.02 -2.43 17.50
CA ASN A 245 -16.69 -1.87 17.57
C ASN A 245 -15.61 -2.86 17.12
N LEU A 246 -15.96 -4.12 16.89
CA LEU A 246 -15.05 -5.19 16.47
C LEU A 246 -15.12 -5.39 14.96
N ALA A 247 -13.99 -5.67 14.35
CA ALA A 247 -13.90 -6.07 12.95
C ALA A 247 -13.15 -7.41 12.84
N PHE A 248 -13.63 -8.29 11.97
CA PHE A 248 -13.01 -9.56 11.61
C PHE A 248 -12.78 -9.58 10.11
N ARG A 249 -11.57 -9.96 9.70
CA ARG A 249 -11.13 -9.81 8.32
C ARG A 249 -10.48 -11.09 7.84
N LEU A 250 -10.83 -11.45 6.62
CA LEU A 250 -10.26 -12.58 5.90
C LEU A 250 -9.89 -12.10 4.50
N GLY A 251 -8.79 -12.61 3.97
CA GLY A 251 -8.32 -12.20 2.67
C GLY A 251 -7.47 -13.24 1.95
N ILE A 252 -7.49 -13.17 0.62
CA ILE A 252 -6.75 -14.03 -0.30
C ILE A 252 -5.96 -13.14 -1.27
N ASN A 253 -4.68 -13.45 -1.46
CA ASN A 253 -3.75 -12.76 -2.36
C ASN A 253 -3.08 -13.76 -3.31
N THR A 254 -3.38 -13.69 -4.62
CA THR A 254 -2.82 -14.66 -5.58
C THR A 254 -1.34 -14.45 -5.89
N LYS A 255 -0.77 -13.26 -5.59
CA LYS A 255 0.66 -13.00 -5.80
C LYS A 255 1.50 -13.95 -4.96
N THR A 256 1.13 -14.10 -3.69
CA THR A 256 1.88 -14.91 -2.72
C THR A 256 1.66 -16.40 -2.98
N VAL A 257 0.45 -16.81 -3.38
CA VAL A 257 0.14 -18.20 -3.77
C VAL A 257 1.11 -18.72 -4.82
N ASN A 258 1.38 -17.92 -5.86
CA ASN A 258 2.22 -18.33 -6.97
C ASN A 258 3.72 -18.39 -6.60
N SER A 259 4.16 -17.70 -5.55
CA SER A 259 5.57 -17.62 -5.15
C SER A 259 5.95 -18.45 -3.94
N LEU A 260 5.04 -18.61 -2.97
CA LEU A 260 5.33 -19.14 -1.63
C LEU A 260 4.31 -20.22 -1.18
N GLY A 261 3.45 -20.68 -2.09
CA GLY A 261 2.49 -21.77 -1.87
C GLY A 261 1.09 -21.31 -1.41
N THR A 262 0.11 -22.21 -1.49
CA THR A 262 -1.32 -21.90 -1.34
C THR A 262 -1.70 -21.21 -0.03
N LEU A 263 -1.08 -21.58 1.09
CA LEU A 263 -1.39 -20.99 2.41
C LEU A 263 -0.85 -19.56 2.57
N SER A 264 0.22 -19.20 1.86
CA SER A 264 0.82 -17.86 1.93
C SER A 264 -0.05 -16.76 1.30
N GLY A 265 -1.02 -17.17 0.48
CA GLY A 265 -2.04 -16.28 -0.06
C GLY A 265 -3.10 -15.90 0.97
N LEU A 266 -3.24 -16.63 2.07
CA LEU A 266 -4.27 -16.37 3.07
C LEU A 266 -3.81 -15.29 4.04
N SER A 267 -4.77 -14.49 4.49
CA SER A 267 -4.55 -13.47 5.53
C SER A 267 -5.77 -13.41 6.42
N ILE A 268 -5.53 -13.17 7.70
CA ILE A 268 -6.57 -12.96 8.70
C ILE A 268 -6.25 -11.71 9.51
N GLY A 269 -7.28 -11.08 10.06
CA GLY A 269 -7.06 -9.94 10.94
C GLY A 269 -8.27 -9.58 11.77
N ALA A 270 -8.00 -8.73 12.75
CA ALA A 270 -9.00 -8.19 13.65
C ALA A 270 -8.80 -6.68 13.80
N GLY A 271 -9.88 -5.97 14.10
CA GLY A 271 -9.86 -4.54 14.38
C GLY A 271 -10.73 -4.20 15.58
N TYR A 272 -10.35 -3.15 16.31
CA TYR A 272 -11.15 -2.60 17.39
C TYR A 272 -11.21 -1.08 17.31
N ASN A 273 -12.41 -0.55 17.14
CA ASN A 273 -12.69 0.87 17.09
C ASN A 273 -13.14 1.36 18.47
N TRP A 274 -12.39 2.26 19.10
CA TRP A 274 -12.74 2.85 20.39
C TRP A 274 -12.71 4.37 20.33
N ARG A 275 -13.90 4.98 20.30
CA ARG A 275 -14.09 6.44 20.21
C ARG A 275 -13.35 7.03 19.00
N ARG A 276 -12.20 7.65 19.25
CA ARG A 276 -11.34 8.33 18.28
C ARG A 276 -10.12 7.49 17.88
N PHE A 277 -10.03 6.25 18.34
CA PHE A 277 -8.93 5.36 18.05
C PHE A 277 -9.41 4.11 17.31
N SER A 278 -8.60 3.60 16.38
CA SER A 278 -8.71 2.25 15.84
C SER A 278 -7.40 1.52 16.08
N LEU A 279 -7.48 0.26 16.47
CA LEU A 279 -6.38 -0.68 16.48
C LEU A 279 -6.69 -1.80 15.52
N ASP A 280 -5.83 -2.02 14.54
CA ASP A 280 -5.96 -3.08 13.55
C ASP A 280 -4.73 -4.00 13.61
N TYR A 281 -4.98 -5.30 13.50
CA TYR A 281 -3.98 -6.35 13.48
C TYR A 281 -4.18 -7.26 12.27
N ALA A 282 -3.08 -7.68 11.66
CA ALA A 282 -3.10 -8.68 10.59
C ALA A 282 -2.00 -9.73 10.79
N PHE A 283 -2.36 -10.95 10.45
CA PHE A 283 -1.48 -12.11 10.41
C PHE A 283 -1.47 -12.68 8.99
N VAL A 284 -0.26 -12.86 8.46
CA VAL A 284 -0.04 -13.44 7.13
C VAL A 284 1.02 -14.54 7.25
N PRO A 285 0.68 -15.81 6.97
CA PRO A 285 1.65 -16.87 6.82
C PRO A 285 2.59 -16.55 5.65
N PHE A 286 3.89 -16.67 5.87
CA PHE A 286 4.91 -16.36 4.86
C PHE A 286 5.75 -17.60 4.49
N GLY A 287 5.10 -18.77 4.46
CA GLY A 287 5.74 -20.05 4.14
C GLY A 287 6.90 -20.37 5.09
N ASP A 288 7.99 -20.89 4.55
CA ASP A 288 9.18 -21.29 5.31
C ASP A 288 9.95 -20.12 5.90
N LEU A 289 9.67 -18.89 5.44
CA LEU A 289 10.26 -17.67 5.98
C LEU A 289 9.62 -17.27 7.32
N GLY A 290 8.49 -17.88 7.70
CA GLY A 290 7.82 -17.65 8.98
C GLY A 290 6.51 -16.90 8.83
N ASN A 291 6.21 -16.00 9.78
CA ASN A 291 4.93 -15.30 9.85
C ASN A 291 5.13 -13.79 9.92
N ILE A 292 4.29 -13.04 9.22
CA ILE A 292 4.29 -11.58 9.26
C ILE A 292 3.14 -11.11 10.15
N ASN A 293 3.49 -10.30 11.15
CA ASN A 293 2.56 -9.67 12.07
C ASN A 293 2.56 -8.16 11.83
N ARG A 294 1.37 -7.58 11.72
CA ARG A 294 1.21 -6.17 11.38
C ARG A 294 0.28 -5.49 12.36
N PHE A 295 0.67 -4.29 12.78
CA PHE A 295 -0.12 -3.47 13.69
C PHE A 295 -0.34 -2.09 13.09
N THR A 296 -1.56 -1.59 13.17
CA THR A 296 -1.89 -0.22 12.77
C THR A 296 -2.74 0.44 13.83
N ILE A 297 -2.36 1.64 14.24
CA ILE A 297 -3.13 2.51 15.12
C ILE A 297 -3.54 3.73 14.33
N THR A 298 -4.82 4.07 14.37
CA THR A 298 -5.35 5.31 13.79
C THR A 298 -6.00 6.16 14.87
N TYR A 299 -5.78 7.47 14.83
CA TYR A 299 -6.37 8.46 15.72
C TYR A 299 -7.07 9.56 14.91
N TRP A 300 -8.33 9.85 15.22
CA TRP A 300 -9.13 10.94 14.62
C TRP A 300 -9.28 12.13 15.57
N PHE A 301 -9.12 13.37 15.07
CA PHE A 301 -9.16 14.58 15.90
C PHE A 301 -9.79 15.82 15.23
#